data_AF-A0A1Q4ZME0-F1
#
_entry.id   AF-A0A1Q4ZME0-F1
#
_cell.length_a   1.000
_cell.length_b   1.000
_cell.length_c   1.000
_cell.angle_alpha   90.00
_cell.angle_beta   90.00
_cell.angle_gamma   90.00
#
_symmetry.space_group_name_H-M   'P 1'
#
loop_
_entity.id
_entity.type
_entity.pdbx_description
1 polymer ?
#
loop_
_entity_poly.entity_id
_entity_poly.type
_entity_poly.pdbx_seq_one_letter_code
_entity_poly.pdbx_strand_id
1 'polypeptide(L)'
;MSRRSPLPPSPPPVEIRSWPDREALLADRDVVLGELVRMHVGPGRLGLLWMWAALAALGWSLVGTGLIMFEQTYDVISAIGALVSLVIGVALLVPSAVFVPLGLSRDRKVRQLLLEWGMLDRDPARDLRLRRPGAGLAWLLTSFALCAVGLFACTAGPADATAGDPYGLVVLLMGVGLIAWVTGLIGITKAVSHRRWVMRVLIGAVSRPQVPAGDGPLR
;
A
#
# COMPACT_ATOMS: atom_id res chain seq x y z
N MET A 1 -9.79 -10.36 -21.64
CA MET A 1 -10.37 -10.65 -20.30
C MET A 1 -9.24 -10.99 -19.34
N SER A 2 -8.84 -10.07 -18.46
CA SER A 2 -7.76 -10.31 -17.49
C SER A 2 -8.21 -11.34 -16.45
N ARG A 3 -7.52 -12.49 -16.39
CA ARG A 3 -7.63 -13.42 -15.26
C ARG A 3 -7.28 -12.64 -14.00
N ARG A 4 -8.29 -12.24 -13.21
CA ARG A 4 -8.06 -11.90 -11.81
C ARG A 4 -7.47 -13.17 -11.21
N SER A 5 -6.20 -13.20 -10.83
CA SER A 5 -5.72 -14.32 -10.00
C SER A 5 -6.64 -14.39 -8.78
N PRO A 6 -7.40 -15.49 -8.63
CA PRO A 6 -8.23 -15.65 -7.46
C PRO A 6 -7.31 -15.62 -6.24
N LEU A 7 -7.78 -14.97 -5.17
CA LEU A 7 -7.07 -15.07 -3.89
C LEU A 7 -7.05 -16.55 -3.51
N PRO A 8 -5.92 -17.08 -3.00
CA PRO A 8 -5.91 -18.43 -2.47
C PRO A 8 -6.95 -18.53 -1.35
N PRO A 9 -7.59 -19.70 -1.18
CA PRO A 9 -8.60 -19.89 -0.15
C PRO A 9 -7.99 -19.72 1.25
N SER A 10 -8.85 -19.42 2.23
CA SER A 10 -8.50 -19.55 3.64
C SER A 10 -8.11 -21.00 3.94
N PRO A 11 -7.18 -21.24 4.88
CA PRO A 11 -6.82 -22.59 5.25
C PRO A 11 -8.05 -23.34 5.80
N PRO A 12 -8.17 -24.67 5.54
CA PRO A 12 -9.30 -25.43 6.02
C PRO A 12 -9.41 -25.38 7.56
N PRO A 13 -10.64 -25.25 8.09
CA PRO A 13 -10.97 -25.45 9.50
C PRO A 13 -10.38 -26.74 10.04
N VAL A 14 -10.00 -26.77 11.32
CA VAL A 14 -9.28 -27.89 11.93
C VAL A 14 -10.03 -29.21 11.75
N GLU A 15 -11.35 -29.15 11.74
CA GLU A 15 -12.29 -30.27 11.65
C GLU A 15 -12.25 -31.00 10.29
N ILE A 16 -11.79 -30.34 9.22
CA ILE A 16 -11.77 -30.87 7.85
C ILE A 16 -10.37 -30.89 7.23
N ARG A 17 -9.32 -30.76 8.03
CA ARG A 17 -7.93 -30.85 7.55
C ARG A 17 -7.61 -32.28 7.13
N SER A 18 -7.26 -32.46 5.86
CA SER A 18 -7.00 -33.77 5.26
C SER A 18 -5.54 -33.97 4.82
N TRP A 19 -4.58 -33.21 5.38
CA TRP A 19 -3.17 -33.40 5.03
C TRP A 19 -2.67 -34.77 5.50
N PRO A 20 -2.02 -35.55 4.63
CA PRO A 20 -1.56 -36.91 4.96
C PRO A 20 -0.41 -36.89 5.98
N ASP A 21 0.44 -35.87 5.95
CA ASP A 21 1.55 -35.69 6.87
C ASP A 21 1.92 -34.20 7.06
N ARG A 22 2.84 -33.94 8.01
CA ARG A 22 3.32 -32.58 8.31
C ARG A 22 4.05 -31.96 7.12
N GLU A 23 4.79 -32.75 6.36
CA GLU A 23 5.53 -32.26 5.18
C GLU A 23 4.58 -31.80 4.07
N ALA A 24 3.47 -32.51 3.81
CA ALA A 24 2.44 -32.05 2.87
C ALA A 24 1.82 -30.72 3.30
N LEU A 25 1.56 -30.51 4.60
CA LEU A 25 1.09 -29.23 5.13
C LEU A 25 2.11 -28.10 4.90
N LEU A 26 3.39 -28.36 5.18
CA LEU A 26 4.44 -27.36 5.02
C LEU A 26 4.73 -27.01 3.56
N ALA A 27 4.61 -27.99 2.66
CA ALA A 27 4.76 -27.77 1.22
C ALA A 27 3.63 -26.88 0.67
N ASP A 28 2.37 -27.18 1.01
CA ASP A 28 1.21 -26.40 0.59
C ASP A 28 1.27 -24.97 1.17
N ARG A 29 1.64 -24.84 2.45
CA ARG A 29 1.88 -23.56 3.11
C ARG A 29 2.95 -22.72 2.41
N ASP A 30 4.09 -23.29 2.03
CA ASP A 30 5.18 -22.55 1.38
C ASP A 30 4.74 -21.97 0.02
N VAL A 31 3.99 -22.76 -0.77
CA VAL A 31 3.44 -22.32 -2.05
C VAL A 31 2.46 -21.17 -1.85
N VAL A 32 1.47 -21.32 -0.97
CA VAL A 32 0.44 -20.30 -0.74
C VAL A 32 1.03 -19.02 -0.13
N LEU A 33 1.93 -19.13 0.86
CA LEU A 33 2.60 -17.97 1.43
C LEU A 33 3.51 -17.28 0.41
N GLY A 34 4.22 -18.03 -0.43
CA GLY A 34 5.04 -17.49 -1.50
C GLY A 34 4.23 -16.64 -2.49
N GLU A 35 3.05 -17.11 -2.88
CA GLU A 35 2.14 -16.36 -3.75
C GLU A 35 1.55 -15.14 -3.05
N LEU A 36 1.11 -15.27 -1.81
CA LEU A 36 0.56 -14.17 -1.01
C LEU A 36 1.59 -13.06 -0.77
N VAL A 37 2.84 -13.41 -0.44
CA VAL A 37 3.95 -12.44 -0.30
C VAL A 37 4.23 -11.75 -1.63
N ARG A 38 4.23 -12.49 -2.75
CA ARG A 38 4.42 -11.90 -4.08
C ARG A 38 3.28 -10.95 -4.46
N MET A 39 2.04 -11.26 -4.07
CA MET A 39 0.88 -10.39 -4.28
C MET A 39 0.89 -9.15 -3.37
N HIS A 40 1.46 -9.24 -2.17
CA HIS A 40 1.47 -8.15 -1.19
C HIS A 40 2.63 -7.17 -1.41
N VAL A 41 3.85 -7.68 -1.62
CA VAL A 41 5.10 -6.88 -1.70
C VAL A 41 5.72 -6.92 -3.10
N GLY A 42 4.97 -7.36 -4.11
CA GLY A 42 5.44 -7.39 -5.49
C GLY A 42 5.77 -6.00 -6.03
N PRO A 43 6.82 -5.85 -6.88
CA PRO A 43 7.19 -4.58 -7.49
C PRO A 43 6.04 -3.96 -8.30
N GLY A 44 5.19 -4.80 -8.90
CA GLY A 44 4.00 -4.33 -9.61
C GLY A 44 2.99 -3.57 -8.73
N ARG A 45 2.90 -3.88 -7.42
CA ARG A 45 2.04 -3.12 -6.50
C ARG A 45 2.63 -1.77 -6.15
N LEU A 46 3.96 -1.66 -6.09
CA LEU A 46 4.65 -0.40 -5.91
C LEU A 46 4.43 0.47 -7.15
N GLY A 47 4.67 -0.08 -8.35
CA GLY A 47 4.41 0.62 -9.61
C GLY A 47 2.95 1.08 -9.74
N LEU A 48 1.98 0.25 -9.32
CA LEU A 48 0.57 0.63 -9.34
C LEU A 48 0.26 1.76 -8.36
N LEU A 49 0.84 1.75 -7.15
CA LEU A 49 0.69 2.85 -6.19
C LEU A 49 1.26 4.16 -6.77
N TRP A 50 2.47 4.09 -7.33
CA TRP A 50 3.11 5.24 -7.98
C TRP A 50 2.32 5.74 -9.20
N MET A 51 1.76 4.84 -10.00
CA MET A 51 0.91 5.20 -11.13
C MET A 51 -0.34 5.97 -10.66
N TRP A 52 -1.03 5.49 -9.62
CA TRP A 52 -2.19 6.19 -9.08
C TRP A 52 -1.82 7.52 -8.43
N ALA A 53 -0.67 7.58 -7.74
CA ALA A 53 -0.17 8.83 -7.16
C ALA A 53 0.21 9.85 -8.24
N ALA A 54 0.87 9.41 -9.31
CA ALA A 54 1.20 10.25 -10.46
C ALA A 54 -0.07 10.75 -11.15
N LEU A 55 -1.07 9.89 -11.34
CA LEU A 55 -2.35 10.29 -11.90
C LEU A 55 -3.06 11.32 -11.02
N ALA A 56 -3.06 11.11 -9.70
CA ALA A 56 -3.62 12.06 -8.74
C ALA A 56 -2.88 13.40 -8.78
N ALA A 57 -1.54 13.37 -8.80
CA ALA A 57 -0.71 14.56 -8.87
C ALA A 57 -0.95 15.33 -10.18
N LEU A 58 -1.02 14.64 -11.33
CA LEU A 58 -1.35 15.26 -12.62
C LEU A 58 -2.74 15.89 -12.62
N GLY A 59 -3.75 15.18 -12.09
CA GLY A 59 -5.10 15.70 -11.96
C GLY A 59 -5.17 16.95 -11.07
N TRP A 60 -4.48 16.91 -9.92
CA TRP A 60 -4.37 18.07 -9.04
C TRP A 60 -3.61 19.23 -9.69
N SER A 61 -2.55 18.94 -10.45
CA SER A 61 -1.81 19.97 -11.19
C SER A 61 -2.69 20.72 -12.16
N LEU A 62 -3.54 20.01 -12.91
CA LEU A 62 -4.52 20.64 -13.81
C LEU A 62 -5.57 21.45 -13.05
N VAL A 63 -6.01 20.99 -11.87
CA VAL A 63 -6.90 21.77 -11.01
C VAL A 63 -6.24 23.07 -10.56
N GLY A 64 -5.02 22.99 -10.04
CA GLY A 64 -4.24 24.16 -9.61
C GLY A 64 -3.97 25.14 -10.75
N THR A 65 -3.56 24.65 -11.92
CA THR A 65 -3.40 25.48 -13.13
C THR A 65 -4.71 26.14 -13.55
N GLY A 66 -5.83 25.43 -13.49
CA GLY A 66 -7.16 25.99 -13.78
C GLY A 66 -7.53 27.12 -12.81
N LEU A 67 -7.23 26.97 -11.53
CA LEU A 67 -7.45 28.03 -10.52
C LEU A 67 -6.57 29.26 -10.78
N ILE A 68 -5.30 29.07 -11.12
CA ILE A 68 -4.38 30.18 -11.47
C ILE A 68 -4.90 30.93 -12.71
N MET A 69 -5.31 30.20 -13.75
CA MET A 69 -5.88 30.79 -14.97
C MET A 69 -7.17 31.57 -14.69
N PHE A 70 -8.02 31.02 -13.81
CA PHE A 70 -9.25 31.69 -13.38
C PHE A 70 -8.98 33.00 -12.64
N GLU A 71 -8.01 33.01 -11.73
CA GLU A 71 -7.61 34.21 -10.98
C GLU A 71 -7.00 35.29 -11.87
N GLN A 72 -6.28 34.86 -12.92
CA GLN A 72 -5.67 35.74 -13.92
C GLN A 72 -6.55 35.95 -15.16
N THR A 73 -7.85 35.68 -15.07
CA THR A 73 -8.74 35.80 -16.23
C THR A 73 -9.01 37.25 -16.59
N TYR A 74 -8.59 37.66 -17.79
CA TYR A 74 -8.89 38.97 -18.37
C TYR A 74 -9.84 38.88 -19.58
N ASP A 75 -10.12 37.67 -20.09
CA ASP A 75 -10.95 37.42 -21.26
C ASP A 75 -11.71 36.07 -21.22
N VAL A 76 -12.68 35.91 -22.12
CA VAL A 76 -13.55 34.70 -22.18
C VAL A 76 -12.76 33.43 -22.53
N ILE A 77 -11.67 33.57 -23.29
CA ILE A 77 -10.84 32.43 -23.72
C ILE A 77 -10.11 31.82 -22.52
N SER A 78 -9.53 32.65 -21.64
CA SER A 78 -8.89 32.17 -20.41
C SER A 78 -9.89 31.46 -19.49
N ALA A 79 -11.13 31.98 -19.38
CA ALA A 79 -12.18 31.35 -18.59
C ALA A 79 -12.54 29.93 -19.08
N ILE A 80 -12.61 29.74 -20.41
CA ILE A 80 -12.86 28.41 -21.00
C ILE A 80 -11.68 27.47 -20.72
N GLY A 81 -10.44 27.96 -20.86
CA GLY A 81 -9.23 27.20 -20.55
C GLY A 81 -9.20 26.74 -19.08
N ALA A 82 -9.52 27.64 -18.15
CA ALA A 82 -9.63 27.34 -16.72
C ALA A 82 -10.67 26.24 -16.45
N LEU A 83 -11.87 26.36 -17.02
CA LEU A 83 -12.94 25.38 -16.86
C LEU A 83 -12.55 24.01 -17.41
N VAL A 84 -11.98 23.95 -18.62
CA VAL A 84 -11.52 22.70 -19.23
C VAL A 84 -10.45 22.04 -18.38
N SER A 85 -9.47 22.81 -17.89
CA SER A 85 -8.42 22.30 -17.00
C SER A 85 -8.98 21.72 -15.71
N LEU A 86 -9.94 22.40 -15.08
CA LEU A 86 -10.63 21.91 -13.88
C LEU A 86 -11.37 20.60 -14.14
N VAL A 87 -12.14 20.52 -15.23
CA VAL A 87 -12.92 19.32 -15.57
C VAL A 87 -12.01 18.13 -15.82
N ILE A 88 -10.94 18.30 -16.60
CA ILE A 88 -9.97 17.23 -16.87
C ILE A 88 -9.26 16.83 -15.57
N GLY A 89 -8.82 17.80 -14.76
CA GLY A 89 -8.16 17.55 -13.50
C GLY A 89 -9.00 16.70 -12.56
N VAL A 90 -10.28 17.05 -12.37
CA VAL A 90 -11.24 16.28 -11.57
C VAL A 90 -11.46 14.89 -12.17
N ALA A 91 -11.60 14.78 -13.49
CA ALA A 91 -11.78 13.49 -14.16
C ALA A 91 -10.60 12.53 -13.94
N LEU A 92 -9.38 13.04 -13.79
CA LEU A 92 -8.19 12.22 -13.45
C LEU A 92 -8.11 11.90 -11.95
N LEU A 93 -8.54 12.82 -11.08
CA LEU A 93 -8.54 12.61 -9.63
C LEU A 93 -9.51 11.51 -9.19
N VAL A 94 -10.72 11.48 -9.77
CA VAL A 94 -11.78 10.55 -9.35
C VAL A 94 -11.34 9.07 -9.42
N PRO A 95 -10.78 8.55 -10.53
CA PRO A 95 -10.25 7.19 -10.57
C PRO A 95 -9.21 6.92 -9.48
N SER A 96 -8.26 7.83 -9.27
CA SER A 96 -7.21 7.64 -8.27
C SER A 96 -7.79 7.53 -6.85
N ALA A 97 -8.78 8.38 -6.53
CA ALA A 97 -9.46 8.39 -5.24
C ALA A 97 -10.28 7.11 -4.99
N VAL A 98 -10.76 6.45 -6.04
CA VAL A 98 -11.55 5.21 -5.95
C VAL A 98 -10.66 3.96 -5.92
N PHE A 99 -9.67 3.87 -6.80
CA PHE A 99 -8.87 2.65 -6.95
C PHE A 99 -7.84 2.45 -5.83
N VAL A 100 -7.34 3.52 -5.22
CA VAL A 100 -6.43 3.44 -4.07
C VAL A 100 -7.08 2.71 -2.88
N PRO A 101 -8.26 3.13 -2.35
CA PRO A 101 -8.90 2.44 -1.23
C PRO A 101 -9.38 1.03 -1.59
N LEU A 102 -9.83 0.79 -2.83
CA LEU A 102 -10.12 -0.57 -3.30
C LEU A 102 -8.86 -1.46 -3.25
N GLY A 103 -7.71 -0.92 -3.69
CA GLY A 103 -6.42 -1.58 -3.58
C GLY A 103 -6.04 -1.91 -2.14
N LEU A 104 -6.25 -0.97 -1.21
CA LEU A 104 -6.01 -1.14 0.23
C LEU A 104 -6.94 -2.20 0.84
N SER A 105 -8.21 -2.24 0.44
CA SER A 105 -9.17 -3.25 0.92
C SER A 105 -8.74 -4.67 0.53
N ARG A 106 -8.22 -4.84 -0.70
CA ARG A 106 -7.67 -6.11 -1.17
C ARG A 106 -6.40 -6.48 -0.40
N ASP A 107 -5.54 -5.51 -0.10
CA ASP A 107 -4.33 -5.74 0.69
C ASP A 107 -4.64 -6.21 2.11
N ARG A 108 -5.71 -5.70 2.73
CA ARG A 108 -6.18 -6.18 4.04
C ARG A 108 -6.58 -7.66 3.98
N LYS A 109 -7.29 -8.09 2.93
CA LYS A 109 -7.67 -9.50 2.74
C LYS A 109 -6.44 -10.40 2.55
N VAL A 110 -5.50 -9.99 1.71
CA VAL A 110 -4.22 -10.70 1.53
C VAL A 110 -3.48 -10.83 2.88
N ARG A 111 -3.49 -9.77 3.69
CA ARG A 111 -2.85 -9.76 5.00
C ARG A 111 -3.53 -10.69 6.01
N GLN A 112 -4.85 -10.82 5.97
CA GLN A 112 -5.59 -11.79 6.78
C GLN A 112 -5.19 -13.21 6.41
N LEU A 113 -5.15 -13.53 5.11
CA LEU A 113 -4.70 -14.84 4.63
C LEU A 113 -3.25 -15.14 5.01
N LEU A 114 -2.34 -14.15 4.92
CA LEU A 114 -0.94 -14.30 5.38
C LEU A 114 -0.84 -14.61 6.87
N LEU A 115 -1.75 -14.09 7.69
CA LEU A 115 -1.80 -14.40 9.13
C LEU A 115 -2.38 -15.80 9.35
N GLU A 116 -3.49 -16.13 8.73
CA GLU A 116 -4.15 -17.44 8.85
C GLU A 116 -3.20 -18.57 8.45
N TRP A 117 -2.61 -18.50 7.25
CA TRP A 117 -1.64 -19.48 6.75
C TRP A 117 -0.32 -19.47 7.54
N GLY A 118 0.09 -18.30 8.02
CA GLY A 118 1.30 -18.15 8.83
C GLY A 118 1.21 -18.82 10.21
N MET A 119 0.00 -18.98 10.75
CA MET A 119 -0.24 -19.53 12.09
C MET A 119 -0.37 -21.06 12.15
N LEU A 120 -0.49 -21.78 11.01
CA LEU A 120 -0.66 -23.24 11.01
C LEU A 120 0.53 -23.96 11.63
N ASP A 121 1.72 -23.79 11.05
CA ASP A 121 2.94 -24.43 11.51
C ASP A 121 4.15 -23.58 11.12
N ARG A 122 5.32 -23.89 11.71
CA ARG A 122 6.56 -23.13 11.54
C ARG A 122 7.62 -23.96 10.83
N ASP A 123 8.24 -23.35 9.82
CA ASP A 123 9.40 -23.90 9.13
C ASP A 123 10.45 -22.79 8.93
N PRO A 124 11.41 -22.62 9.86
CA PRO A 124 12.37 -21.53 9.79
C PRO A 124 13.29 -21.60 8.57
N ALA A 125 13.50 -22.78 7.97
CA ALA A 125 14.37 -22.94 6.80
C ALA A 125 13.67 -22.45 5.52
N ARG A 126 12.41 -22.86 5.29
CA ARG A 126 11.61 -22.39 4.13
C ARG A 126 11.20 -20.92 4.28
N ASP A 127 10.94 -20.48 5.51
CA ASP A 127 10.49 -19.12 5.83
C ASP A 127 11.53 -18.01 5.56
N LEU A 128 12.83 -18.34 5.41
CA LEU A 128 13.87 -17.36 5.08
C LEU A 128 13.64 -16.70 3.71
N ARG A 129 13.15 -17.46 2.73
CA ARG A 129 12.90 -16.97 1.36
C ARG A 129 11.74 -15.98 1.31
N LEU A 130 10.83 -16.04 2.27
CA LEU A 130 9.66 -15.15 2.40
C LEU A 130 10.03 -13.76 2.94
N ARG A 131 11.20 -13.59 3.55
CA ARG A 131 11.59 -12.33 4.21
C ARG A 131 11.78 -11.15 3.26
N ARG A 132 12.11 -11.41 1.99
CA ARG A 132 12.36 -10.43 0.90
C ARG A 132 12.81 -9.04 1.39
N PRO A 133 13.98 -8.94 2.05
CA PRO A 133 14.41 -7.70 2.71
C PRO A 133 14.57 -6.53 1.73
N GLY A 134 15.07 -6.79 0.52
CA GLY A 134 15.24 -5.77 -0.51
C GLY A 134 13.93 -5.11 -0.96
N ALA A 135 12.85 -5.90 -1.08
CA ALA A 135 11.55 -5.36 -1.46
C ALA A 135 10.98 -4.46 -0.36
N GLY A 136 11.08 -4.88 0.91
CA GLY A 136 10.68 -4.05 2.05
C GLY A 136 11.49 -2.75 2.16
N LEU A 137 12.80 -2.81 1.90
CA LEU A 137 13.67 -1.63 1.91
C LEU A 137 13.34 -0.67 0.75
N ALA A 138 13.12 -1.18 -0.46
CA ALA A 138 12.73 -0.36 -1.61
C ALA A 138 11.41 0.36 -1.35
N TRP A 139 10.40 -0.35 -0.81
CA TRP A 139 9.14 0.26 -0.38
C TRP A 139 9.37 1.36 0.67
N LEU A 140 10.20 1.10 1.67
CA LEU A 140 10.45 2.04 2.76
C LEU A 140 11.19 3.30 2.27
N LEU A 141 12.27 3.14 1.50
CA LEU A 141 13.07 4.26 1.00
C LEU A 141 12.27 5.14 0.04
N THR A 142 11.62 4.54 -0.96
CA THR A 142 10.83 5.30 -1.94
C THR A 142 9.66 6.02 -1.28
N SER A 143 8.99 5.37 -0.32
CA SER A 143 7.87 5.97 0.39
C SER A 143 8.30 7.04 1.39
N PHE A 144 9.45 6.87 2.04
CA PHE A 144 10.04 7.87 2.93
C PHE A 144 10.44 9.12 2.15
N ALA A 145 11.12 8.96 1.02
CA ALA A 145 11.47 10.06 0.13
C ALA A 145 10.20 10.81 -0.33
N LEU A 146 9.17 10.09 -0.75
CA LEU A 146 7.89 10.69 -1.16
C LEU A 146 7.21 11.45 -0.01
N CYS A 147 7.27 10.91 1.21
CA CYS A 147 6.72 11.52 2.40
C CYS A 147 7.45 12.82 2.77
N ALA A 148 8.79 12.80 2.77
CA ALA A 148 9.62 13.95 3.07
C ALA A 148 9.48 15.06 2.03
N VAL A 149 9.51 14.71 0.74
CA VAL A 149 9.30 15.65 -0.37
C VAL A 149 7.88 16.23 -0.33
N GLY A 150 6.87 15.40 -0.06
CA GLY A 150 5.49 15.86 0.06
C GLY A 150 5.29 16.84 1.22
N LEU A 151 5.86 16.55 2.39
CA LEU A 151 5.80 17.44 3.54
C LEU A 151 6.55 18.75 3.28
N PHE A 152 7.73 18.68 2.67
CA PHE A 152 8.49 19.85 2.26
C PHE A 152 7.70 20.73 1.27
N ALA A 153 7.07 20.13 0.26
CA ALA A 153 6.24 20.85 -0.71
C ALA A 153 5.03 21.54 -0.03
N CYS A 154 4.40 20.88 0.96
CA CYS A 154 3.32 21.46 1.74
C CYS A 154 3.76 22.67 2.58
N THR A 155 5.02 22.75 3.00
CA THR A 155 5.50 23.82 3.91
C THR A 155 6.28 24.92 3.19
N ALA A 156 7.11 24.57 2.22
CA ALA A 156 7.98 25.50 1.52
C ALA A 156 7.17 26.47 0.64
N GLY A 157 6.20 25.95 -0.11
CA GLY A 157 5.34 26.77 -0.97
C GLY A 157 4.61 27.89 -0.22
N PRO A 158 3.85 27.58 0.84
CA PRO A 158 3.16 28.61 1.63
C PRO A 158 4.10 29.55 2.40
N ALA A 159 5.29 29.07 2.80
CA ALA A 159 6.24 29.89 3.55
C ALA A 159 6.89 30.97 2.68
N ASP A 160 7.10 30.69 1.40
CA ASP A 160 7.69 31.63 0.44
C ASP A 160 6.64 32.47 -0.31
N ALA A 161 5.34 32.21 -0.08
CA ALA A 161 4.26 32.91 -0.76
C ALA A 161 4.20 34.39 -0.35
N THR A 162 4.20 35.27 -1.34
CA THR A 162 4.11 36.72 -1.17
C THR A 162 2.69 37.22 -1.47
N ALA A 163 2.37 38.44 -1.01
CA ALA A 163 1.03 39.03 -1.18
C ALA A 163 0.60 39.24 -2.65
N GLY A 164 1.49 39.06 -3.62
CA GLY A 164 1.20 39.15 -5.06
C GLY A 164 1.05 37.80 -5.77
N ASP A 165 1.26 36.68 -5.07
CA ASP A 165 1.16 35.35 -5.68
C ASP A 165 -0.29 34.87 -5.78
N PRO A 166 -0.67 34.16 -6.86
CA PRO A 166 -2.02 33.65 -7.01
C PRO A 166 -2.31 32.58 -5.95
N TYR A 167 -3.49 32.64 -5.32
CA TYR A 167 -3.93 31.62 -4.37
C TYR A 167 -3.91 30.21 -4.98
N GLY A 168 -4.14 30.12 -6.30
CA GLY A 168 -4.06 28.87 -7.05
C GLY A 168 -2.69 28.17 -6.95
N LEU A 169 -1.58 28.92 -6.80
CA LEU A 169 -0.22 28.36 -6.66
C LEU A 169 -0.03 27.68 -5.30
N VAL A 170 -0.52 28.30 -4.23
CA VAL A 170 -0.47 27.72 -2.88
C VAL A 170 -1.30 26.44 -2.82
N VAL A 171 -2.52 26.47 -3.37
CA VAL A 171 -3.41 25.30 -3.45
C VAL A 171 -2.78 24.17 -4.27
N LEU A 172 -2.13 24.50 -5.39
CA LEU A 172 -1.39 23.56 -6.21
C LEU A 172 -0.29 22.85 -5.41
N LEU A 173 0.62 23.60 -4.80
CA LEU A 173 1.76 23.04 -4.06
C LEU A 173 1.31 22.21 -2.86
N MET A 174 0.33 22.71 -2.10
CA MET A 174 -0.20 21.99 -0.94
C MET A 174 -0.85 20.67 -1.34
N GLY A 175 -1.66 20.62 -2.40
CA GLY A 175 -2.31 19.36 -2.77
C GLY A 175 -1.38 18.36 -3.44
N VAL A 176 -0.40 18.78 -4.26
CA VAL A 176 0.67 17.88 -4.74
C VAL A 176 1.47 17.33 -3.56
N GLY A 177 1.85 18.19 -2.62
CA GLY A 177 2.54 17.80 -1.40
C GLY A 177 1.74 16.81 -0.56
N LEU A 178 0.44 17.05 -0.38
CA LEU A 178 -0.47 16.17 0.37
C LEU A 178 -0.62 14.81 -0.31
N ILE A 179 -0.76 14.76 -1.64
CA ILE A 179 -0.84 13.51 -2.40
C ILE A 179 0.44 12.70 -2.24
N ALA A 180 1.60 13.35 -2.36
CA ALA A 180 2.90 12.71 -2.16
C ALA A 180 3.06 12.19 -0.71
N TRP A 181 2.68 13.00 0.27
CA TRP A 181 2.74 12.65 1.69
C TRP A 181 1.85 11.44 2.03
N VAL A 182 0.58 11.47 1.65
CA VAL A 182 -0.37 10.36 1.89
C VAL A 182 0.09 9.08 1.19
N THR A 183 0.57 9.19 -0.05
CA THR A 183 1.10 8.04 -0.81
C THR A 183 2.32 7.44 -0.10
N GLY A 184 3.22 8.30 0.40
CA GLY A 184 4.38 7.88 1.18
C GLY A 184 3.95 7.17 2.48
N LEU A 185 2.97 7.71 3.20
CA LEU A 185 2.46 7.09 4.43
C LEU A 185 1.85 5.70 4.17
N ILE A 186 1.12 5.52 3.07
CA ILE A 186 0.58 4.22 2.64
C ILE A 186 1.70 3.20 2.44
N GLY A 187 2.77 3.60 1.73
CA GLY A 187 3.89 2.71 1.45
C GLY A 187 4.74 2.38 2.68
N ILE A 188 4.98 3.35 3.57
CA ILE A 188 5.63 3.11 4.87
C ILE A 188 4.81 2.12 5.71
N THR A 189 3.50 2.32 5.80
CA THR A 189 2.60 1.43 6.55
C THR A 189 2.67 0.00 6.03
N LYS A 190 2.71 -0.19 4.70
CA LYS A 190 2.92 -1.51 4.09
C LYS A 190 4.25 -2.12 4.50
N ALA A 191 5.36 -1.41 4.32
CA ALA A 191 6.70 -1.90 4.67
C ALA A 191 6.82 -2.30 6.15
N VAL A 192 6.32 -1.45 7.06
CA VAL A 192 6.33 -1.72 8.51
C VAL A 192 5.44 -2.91 8.85
N SER A 193 4.25 -3.01 8.24
CA SER A 193 3.33 -4.12 8.49
C SER A 193 3.92 -5.48 8.07
N HIS A 194 4.64 -5.51 6.94
CA HIS A 194 5.36 -6.69 6.47
C HIS A 194 6.50 -7.06 7.42
N ARG A 195 7.33 -6.09 7.82
CA ARG A 195 8.41 -6.31 8.81
C ARG A 195 7.86 -6.85 10.13
N ARG A 196 6.76 -6.28 10.64
CA ARG A 196 6.09 -6.75 11.87
C ARG A 196 5.53 -8.16 11.72
N TRP A 197 5.04 -8.54 10.54
CA TRP A 197 4.57 -9.90 10.27
C TRP A 197 5.75 -10.88 10.26
N VAL A 198 6.83 -10.57 9.53
CA VAL A 198 8.07 -11.38 9.52
C VAL A 198 8.60 -11.61 10.95
N MET A 199 8.67 -10.57 11.77
CA MET A 199 9.15 -10.68 13.16
C MET A 199 8.22 -11.54 14.03
N ARG A 200 6.90 -11.38 13.91
CA ARG A 200 5.94 -12.10 14.76
C ARG A 200 5.75 -13.56 14.35
N VAL A 201 5.60 -13.81 13.06
CA VAL A 201 5.19 -15.10 12.50
C VAL A 201 6.39 -15.97 12.14
N LEU A 202 7.42 -15.40 11.50
CA LEU A 202 8.57 -16.18 11.02
C LEU A 202 9.70 -16.27 12.06
N ILE A 203 9.87 -15.24 12.89
CA ILE A 203 10.90 -15.20 13.96
C ILE A 203 10.32 -15.64 15.32
N GLY A 204 9.00 -15.57 15.49
CA GLY A 204 8.29 -16.21 16.60
C GLY A 204 8.39 -15.48 17.93
N ALA A 205 7.96 -14.22 17.96
CA ALA A 205 7.74 -13.49 19.23
C ALA A 205 6.49 -13.97 19.98
N VAL A 206 5.66 -14.84 19.39
CA VAL A 206 4.55 -15.50 20.09
C VAL A 206 5.07 -16.83 20.63
N SER A 207 5.51 -16.81 21.89
CA SER A 207 5.65 -18.02 22.69
C SER A 207 4.31 -18.74 22.68
N ARG A 208 4.21 -19.93 22.05
CA ARG A 208 3.06 -20.81 22.32
C ARG A 208 3.08 -21.10 23.83
N PRO A 209 1.96 -21.00 24.55
CA PRO A 209 1.87 -21.62 25.86
C PRO A 209 2.23 -23.09 25.67
N GLN A 210 3.30 -23.54 26.33
CA GLN A 210 3.58 -24.97 26.45
C GLN A 210 2.33 -25.60 27.07
N VAL A 211 1.57 -26.36 26.27
CA VAL A 211 0.60 -27.30 26.81
C VAL A 211 1.43 -28.22 27.72
N PRO A 212 1.17 -28.28 29.04
CA PRO A 212 1.88 -29.19 29.91
C PRO A 212 1.68 -30.58 29.34
N ALA A 213 2.78 -31.31 29.13
CA ALA A 213 2.70 -32.74 28.85
C ALA A 213 1.85 -33.35 29.96
N GLY A 214 0.65 -33.80 29.60
CA GLY A 214 -0.19 -34.54 30.52
C GLY A 214 0.60 -35.79 30.90
N ASP A 215 1.09 -35.80 32.13
CA ASP A 215 1.66 -36.98 32.74
C ASP A 215 0.66 -38.13 32.59
N GLY A 216 1.17 -39.25 32.06
CA GLY A 216 0.43 -40.48 31.87
C GLY A 216 -0.13 -41.04 33.19
N PRO A 217 -0.94 -42.11 33.10
CA PRO A 217 -1.88 -42.49 34.13
C PRO A 217 -1.16 -43.01 35.37
N LEU A 218 -1.60 -42.54 36.54
CA LEU A 218 -1.40 -43.27 37.77
C LEU A 218 -2.69 -44.05 38.08
N ARG A 219 -2.52 -45.38 38.00
CA ARG A 219 -3.36 -46.48 38.52
C ARG A 219 -4.40 -47.08 37.58
#